data_AF-A0A524C496-F1
#
_entry.id   AF-A0A524C496-F1
#
_cell.length_a   1.000
_cell.length_b   1.000
_cell.length_c   1.000
_cell.angle_alpha   90.00
_cell.angle_beta   90.00
_cell.angle_gamma   90.00
#
_symmetry.space_group_name_H-M   'P 1'
#
loop_
_entity.id
_entity.type
_entity.pdbx_description
1 polymer ?
#
loop_
_entity_poly.entity_id
_entity_poly.type
_entity_poly.pdbx_seq_one_letter_code
_entity_poly.pdbx_strand_id
1 'polypeptide(L)' 'MKAKRKIALITKILDRYDERVCFYCGSTLNRDFEADDYDESNSPDWCPNCCKNIDPYDNWEQVCIDAIDKVIHDDPFEA' A
#
# COMPACT_ATOMS: atom_id res chain seq x y z
N MET A 1 5.92 -14.79 10.41
CA MET A 1 6.47 -13.75 11.33
C MET A 1 6.10 -14.04 12.80
N LYS A 2 6.82 -13.47 13.78
CA LYS A 2 6.39 -13.49 15.21
C LYS A 2 5.17 -12.57 15.42
N ALA A 3 4.21 -12.95 16.27
CA ALA A 3 2.96 -12.22 16.51
C ALA A 3 3.15 -10.71 16.81
N LYS A 4 4.10 -10.34 17.68
CA LYS A 4 4.42 -8.94 18.01
C LYS A 4 4.80 -8.12 16.77
N ARG A 5 5.51 -8.72 15.80
CA ARG A 5 5.87 -8.05 14.54
C ARG A 5 4.68 -7.90 13.61
N LYS A 6 3.79 -8.89 13.55
CA LYS A 6 2.54 -8.81 12.77
C LYS A 6 1.67 -7.65 13.26
N ILE A 7 1.41 -7.57 14.56
CA ILE A 7 0.63 -6.47 15.17
C ILE A 7 1.22 -5.11 14.81
N ALA A 8 2.55 -4.95 14.96
CA ALA A 8 3.22 -3.70 14.62
C ALA A 8 3.12 -3.34 13.12
N LEU A 9 3.12 -4.33 12.22
CA LEU A 9 2.93 -4.08 10.79
C LEU A 9 1.48 -3.69 10.48
N ILE A 10 0.51 -4.35 11.09
CA ILE A 10 -0.92 -4.05 10.93
C ILE A 10 -1.21 -2.61 11.37
N THR A 11 -0.70 -2.18 12.53
CA THR A 11 -0.86 -0.79 12.97
C THR A 11 -0.28 0.19 11.95
N LYS A 12 0.89 -0.09 11.37
CA LYS A 12 1.46 0.76 10.31
C LYS A 12 0.61 0.80 9.06
N ILE A 13 -0.03 -0.32 8.67
CA ILE A 13 -0.92 -0.34 7.51
C ILE A 13 -2.15 0.54 7.76
N LEU A 14 -2.69 0.53 8.99
CA LEU A 14 -3.78 1.42 9.38
C LEU A 14 -3.35 2.90 9.36
N ASP A 15 -2.17 3.23 9.90
CA ASP A 15 -1.65 4.61 9.83
C ASP A 15 -1.52 5.06 8.35
N ARG A 16 -1.01 4.19 7.47
CA ARG A 16 -0.84 4.46 6.04
C ARG A 16 -2.18 4.59 5.29
N TYR A 17 -3.23 3.95 5.77
CA TYR A 17 -4.59 4.10 5.23
C TYR A 17 -5.10 5.52 5.42
N ASP A 18 -4.93 6.07 6.62
CA ASP A 18 -5.33 7.45 6.93
C ASP A 18 -4.46 8.46 6.17
N GLU A 19 -3.16 8.18 6.03
CA GLU A 19 -2.21 9.00 5.27
C GLU A 19 -2.37 8.88 3.75
N ARG A 20 -3.17 7.95 3.25
CA ARG A 20 -3.37 7.65 1.82
C ARG A 20 -2.09 7.31 1.05
N VAL A 21 -1.11 6.71 1.72
CA VAL A 21 0.19 6.30 1.15
C VAL A 21 0.24 4.79 0.89
N CYS A 22 1.35 4.31 0.30
CA CYS A 22 1.54 2.89 0.02
C CYS A 22 1.49 2.00 1.27
N PHE A 23 0.60 1.00 1.31
CA PHE A 23 0.48 0.07 2.44
C PHE A 23 1.73 -0.76 2.72
N TYR A 24 2.58 -0.99 1.72
CA TYR A 24 3.77 -1.84 1.87
C TYR A 24 4.98 -1.07 2.39
N CYS A 25 5.36 0.00 1.69
CA CYS A 25 6.57 0.76 2.01
C CYS A 25 6.30 2.11 2.70
N GLY A 26 5.06 2.61 2.66
CA GLY A 26 4.69 3.92 3.21
C GLY A 26 5.09 5.11 2.34
N SER A 27 5.56 4.88 1.12
CA SER A 27 5.88 5.96 0.18
C SER A 27 4.63 6.55 -0.45
N THR A 28 4.74 7.81 -0.85
CA THR A 28 3.75 8.53 -1.67
C THR A 28 3.39 7.73 -2.92
N LEU A 29 2.11 7.73 -3.27
CA LEU A 29 1.60 7.10 -4.49
C LEU A 29 1.68 8.08 -5.66
N ASN A 30 1.67 7.55 -6.88
CA ASN A 30 1.82 8.33 -8.11
C ASN A 30 0.87 9.55 -8.17
N ARG A 31 -0.39 9.38 -7.74
CA ARG A 31 -1.48 10.37 -7.73
C ARG A 31 -1.19 11.63 -6.92
N ASP A 32 -0.32 11.51 -5.92
CA ASP A 32 -0.04 12.55 -4.95
C ASP A 32 1.25 13.32 -5.31
N PHE A 33 1.92 12.96 -6.42
CA PHE A 33 3.03 13.74 -6.97
C PHE A 33 2.53 14.94 -7.79
N GLU A 34 3.36 15.99 -7.82
CA GLU A 34 3.14 17.14 -8.68
C GLU A 34 3.28 16.75 -10.15
N ALA A 35 2.75 17.57 -11.07
CA ALA A 35 2.67 17.24 -12.50
C ALA A 35 4.02 16.88 -13.15
N ASP A 36 5.13 17.43 -12.65
CA ASP A 36 6.47 17.15 -13.17
C ASP A 36 7.04 15.80 -12.67
N ASP A 37 6.53 15.29 -11.53
CA ASP A 37 6.93 14.02 -10.91
C ASP A 37 5.89 12.90 -11.12
N TYR A 38 4.69 13.25 -11.60
CA TYR A 38 3.62 12.31 -11.93
C TYR A 38 4.00 11.51 -13.18
N ASP A 39 4.11 10.19 -13.04
CA ASP A 39 4.38 9.31 -14.19
C ASP A 39 3.07 8.90 -14.86
N GLU A 40 2.76 9.56 -15.98
CA GLU A 40 1.58 9.24 -16.80
C GLU A 40 1.56 7.79 -17.33
N SER A 41 2.71 7.11 -17.35
CA SER A 41 2.83 5.71 -17.80
C SER A 41 2.36 4.71 -16.75
N ASN A 42 2.23 5.15 -15.50
CA ASN A 42 1.87 4.31 -14.36
C ASN A 42 0.51 4.71 -13.79
N SER A 43 -0.13 3.78 -13.09
CA SER A 43 -1.43 4.09 -12.47
C SER A 43 -1.26 5.17 -11.39
N PRO A 44 -2.30 5.98 -11.11
CA PRO A 44 -2.26 6.94 -10.01
C PRO A 44 -1.94 6.29 -8.65
N ASP A 45 -2.26 5.01 -8.46
CA ASP A 45 -2.00 4.35 -7.17
C ASP A 45 -0.83 3.37 -7.24
N TRP A 46 0.00 3.53 -8.25
CA TRP A 46 1.29 2.89 -8.31
C TRP A 46 2.24 3.50 -7.27
N CYS A 47 2.98 2.66 -6.56
CA CYS A 47 4.04 3.10 -5.68
C CYS A 47 5.40 3.03 -6.39
N PRO A 48 6.10 4.16 -6.60
CA PRO A 48 7.39 4.18 -7.29
C PRO A 48 8.52 3.51 -6.52
N ASN A 49 8.40 3.42 -5.19
CA ASN A 49 9.47 2.90 -4.36
C ASN A 49 9.51 1.36 -4.32
N CYS A 50 8.35 0.72 -4.17
CA CYS A 50 8.27 -0.74 -4.14
C CYS A 50 7.68 -1.36 -5.42
N CYS A 51 7.41 -0.53 -6.43
CA CYS A 51 6.85 -0.92 -7.73
C CYS A 51 5.59 -1.77 -7.63
N LYS A 52 4.74 -1.49 -6.64
CA LYS A 52 3.46 -2.20 -6.43
C LYS A 52 2.31 -1.27 -6.82
N ASN A 53 1.37 -1.81 -7.59
CA ASN A 53 0.07 -1.15 -7.78
C ASN A 53 -0.82 -1.41 -6.57
N ILE A 54 -1.51 -0.37 -6.13
CA ILE A 54 -2.60 -0.47 -5.16
C ILE A 54 -3.85 -0.03 -5.90
N ASP A 55 -4.59 -0.91 -6.56
CA ASP A 55 -5.61 -0.49 -7.54
C ASP A 55 -6.64 0.53 -6.95
N PRO A 56 -6.82 1.74 -7.54
CA PRO A 56 -7.80 2.74 -7.06
C PRO A 56 -9.25 2.36 -7.33
N TYR A 57 -9.50 1.48 -8.30
CA TYR A 57 -10.83 0.96 -8.61
C TYR A 57 -11.21 -0.17 -7.66
N ASP A 58 -10.23 -0.78 -7.00
CA ASP A 58 -10.48 -1.57 -5.81
C ASP A 58 -10.86 -0.64 -4.66
N ASN A 59 -11.79 -1.11 -3.84
CA ASN A 59 -12.19 -0.36 -2.66
C ASN A 59 -10.97 -0.20 -1.74
N TRP A 60 -10.49 1.03 -1.54
CA TRP A 60 -9.31 1.34 -0.69
C TRP A 60 -9.38 0.66 0.70
N GLU A 61 -10.59 0.55 1.27
CA GLU A 61 -10.85 -0.20 2.51
C GLU A 61 -10.58 -1.70 2.33
N GLN A 62 -11.06 -2.29 1.24
CA GLN A 62 -10.79 -3.68 0.89
C GLN A 62 -9.31 -3.93 0.67
N VAL A 63 -8.59 -3.05 -0.03
CA VAL A 63 -7.15 -3.22 -0.27
C VAL A 63 -6.35 -3.12 1.03
N CYS A 64 -6.77 -2.27 1.96
CA CYS A 64 -6.22 -2.21 3.31
C CYS A 64 -6.46 -3.51 4.08
N ILE A 65 -7.69 -4.04 4.05
CA ILE A 65 -8.06 -5.32 4.67
C ILE A 65 -7.22 -6.46 4.08
N ASP A 66 -7.06 -6.51 2.76
CA ASP A 66 -6.26 -7.54 2.08
C ASP A 66 -4.78 -7.44 2.46
N ALA A 67 -4.23 -6.22 2.59
CA ALA A 67 -2.86 -6.02 3.07
C ALA A 67 -2.66 -6.54 4.50
N ILE A 68 -3.64 -6.32 5.37
CA ILE A 68 -3.66 -6.85 6.75
C ILE A 68 -3.77 -8.37 6.74
N ASP A 69 -4.67 -8.93 5.93
CA ASP A 69 -4.89 -10.37 5.80
C ASP A 69 -3.61 -11.11 5.42
N LYS A 70 -2.85 -10.56 4.45
CA LYS A 70 -1.56 -11.16 4.08
C LYS A 70 -0.50 -11.08 5.17
N VAL A 71 -0.49 -10.02 5.98
CA VAL A 71 0.37 -9.98 7.18
C VAL A 71 -0.04 -11.04 8.21
N ILE A 72 -1.35 -11.26 8.37
CA ILE A 72 -1.90 -12.30 9.26
C ILE A 72 -1.49 -13.68 8.75
N HIS A 73 -1.57 -13.94 7.45
CA HIS A 73 -1.30 -15.24 6.83
C HIS A 73 0.17 -15.47 6.43
N ASP A 74 1.04 -14.45 6.58
CA ASP A 74 2.42 -14.45 6.06
C ASP A 74 2.49 -14.66 4.53
N ASP A 75 1.43 -14.27 3.80
CA ASP A 75 1.31 -14.43 2.36
C ASP A 75 2.01 -13.29 1.59
N PRO A 76 2.68 -13.59 0.46
CA PRO A 76 3.17 -12.58 -0.46
C PRO A 76 2.03 -12.02 -1.33
N PHE A 77 1.91 -10.70 -1.45
CA PHE A 77 0.99 -10.06 -2.41
C PHE A 77 1.50 -10.30 -3.84
N GLU A 78 0.84 -11.16 -4.61
CA GLU A 78 1.12 -11.29 -6.04
C GLU A 78 0.97 -9.93 -6.75
N ALA A 79 1.78 -9.78 -7.80
CA ALA A 79 2.07 -8.55 -8.53
C ALA A 79 1.10 -8.31 -9.68
#